data_AF-A0A1C5QGP0-F1
#
_entry.id   AF-A0A1C5QGP0-F1
#
_cell.length_a   1.000
_cell.length_b   1.000
_cell.length_c   1.000
_cell.angle_alpha   90.00
_cell.angle_beta   90.00
_cell.angle_gamma   90.00
#
_symmetry.space_group_name_H-M   'P 1'
#
loop_
_entity.id
_entity.type
_entity.pdbx_description
1 polymer ?
#
loop_
_entity_poly.entity_id
_entity_poly.type
_entity_poly.pdbx_seq_one_letter_code
_entity_poly.pdbx_strand_id
1 'polypeptide(L)'
;MSKLTISNIEKFSVERKIIYYMTTKSWQNIPHVSYMYEPDVTDFIDEFKKLKTEYSSLKNVSINSLMLKVFSEGLKFAPKLNSHISYNQSTGEGEIRTIKEINVNMPWILPSRKMMTISINNIE
;
A
#
# COMPACT_ATOMS: atom_id res chain seq x y z
N MET A 1 -18.21 8.84 -39.94
CA MET A 1 -17.80 9.09 -38.55
C MET A 1 -17.77 10.59 -38.31
N SER A 2 -18.58 11.11 -37.39
CA SER A 2 -18.61 12.55 -37.07
C SER A 2 -17.27 12.98 -36.46
N LYS A 3 -16.72 14.12 -36.93
CA LYS A 3 -15.51 14.69 -36.35
C LYS A 3 -15.83 15.18 -34.93
N LEU A 4 -15.12 14.63 -33.95
CA LEU A 4 -15.18 15.10 -32.57
C LEU A 4 -14.56 16.51 -32.50
N THR A 5 -15.29 17.46 -31.92
CA THR A 5 -14.78 18.80 -31.63
C THR A 5 -14.08 18.78 -30.28
N ILE A 6 -12.75 18.95 -30.27
CA ILE A 6 -11.95 18.96 -29.05
C ILE A 6 -12.02 20.35 -28.41
N SER A 7 -12.40 20.42 -27.13
CA SER A 7 -12.53 21.69 -26.39
C SER A 7 -11.22 22.15 -25.72
N ASN A 8 -10.37 21.23 -25.28
CA ASN A 8 -9.09 21.54 -24.65
C ASN A 8 -8.14 20.33 -24.72
N ILE A 9 -6.83 20.58 -24.78
CA ILE A 9 -5.78 19.56 -24.71
C ILE A 9 -4.77 19.97 -23.63
N GLU A 10 -4.72 19.21 -22.54
CA GLU A 10 -3.74 19.38 -21.47
C GLU A 10 -2.65 18.31 -21.57
N LYS A 11 -1.38 18.73 -21.50
CA LYS A 11 -0.24 17.80 -21.52
C LYS A 11 0.04 17.28 -20.11
N PHE A 12 0.31 15.98 -19.99
CA PHE A 12 0.70 15.39 -18.71
C PHE A 12 2.07 15.90 -18.23
N SER A 13 2.14 16.16 -16.92
CA SER A 13 3.40 16.40 -16.22
C SER A 13 4.29 15.15 -16.23
N VAL A 14 5.58 15.31 -15.92
CA VAL A 14 6.55 14.21 -15.89
C VAL A 14 6.15 13.15 -14.85
N GLU A 15 5.69 13.58 -13.69
CA GLU A 15 5.28 12.67 -12.61
C GLU A 15 4.07 11.82 -13.02
N ARG A 16 3.08 12.41 -13.71
CA ARG A 16 1.92 11.67 -14.24
C ARG A 16 2.34 10.62 -15.26
N LYS A 17 3.32 10.93 -16.12
CA LYS A 17 3.85 9.95 -17.10
C LYS A 17 4.50 8.76 -16.39
N ILE A 18 5.29 9.01 -15.34
CA ILE A 18 5.94 7.94 -14.56
C ILE A 18 4.91 7.06 -13.85
N ILE A 19 3.94 7.69 -13.16
CA ILE A 19 2.88 6.96 -12.46
C ILE A 19 2.08 6.11 -13.45
N TYR A 20 1.65 6.70 -14.56
CA TYR A 20 0.93 5.97 -15.61
C TYR A 20 1.71 4.76 -16.13
N TYR A 21 3.01 4.93 -16.39
CA TYR A 21 3.87 3.84 -16.83
C TYR A 21 3.95 2.71 -15.80
N MET A 22 4.21 3.03 -14.53
CA MET A 22 4.32 2.04 -13.46
C MET A 22 2.99 1.33 -13.19
N THR A 23 1.87 2.05 -13.16
CA THR A 23 0.52 1.48 -12.97
C THR A 23 0.16 0.55 -14.12
N THR A 24 0.41 0.96 -15.37
CA THR A 24 0.15 0.13 -16.56
C THR A 24 0.99 -1.14 -16.54
N LYS A 25 2.29 -1.01 -16.21
CA LYS A 25 3.19 -2.15 -16.08
C LYS A 25 2.73 -3.12 -14.98
N SER A 26 2.31 -2.61 -13.82
CA SER A 26 1.77 -3.43 -12.73
C SER A 26 0.53 -4.19 -13.17
N TRP A 27 -0.42 -3.50 -13.82
CA TRP A 27 -1.68 -4.08 -14.27
C TRP A 27 -1.51 -5.21 -15.30
N GLN A 28 -0.54 -5.06 -16.20
CA GLN A 28 -0.28 -6.06 -17.24
C GLN A 28 0.49 -7.29 -16.72
N ASN A 29 1.39 -7.11 -15.75
CA ASN A 29 2.29 -8.17 -15.32
C ASN A 29 1.83 -8.91 -14.06
N ILE A 30 0.94 -8.32 -13.26
CA ILE A 30 0.48 -8.90 -11.99
C ILE A 30 -0.98 -9.36 -12.15
N PRO A 31 -1.27 -10.66 -11.94
CA PRO A 31 -2.65 -11.14 -11.88
C PRO A 31 -3.27 -10.71 -10.54
N HIS A 32 -4.08 -9.65 -10.57
CA HIS A 32 -4.69 -9.11 -9.36
C HIS A 32 -5.92 -9.93 -8.95
N VAL A 33 -6.02 -10.23 -7.65
CA VAL A 33 -7.23 -10.77 -7.01
C VAL A 33 -7.53 -9.92 -5.78
N SER A 34 -8.81 -9.62 -5.56
CA SER A 34 -9.26 -8.80 -4.44
C SER A 34 -10.15 -9.62 -3.51
N TYR A 35 -9.86 -9.56 -2.22
CA TYR A 35 -10.70 -10.14 -1.17
C TYR A 35 -11.33 -9.00 -0.37
N MET A 36 -12.64 -9.10 -0.11
CA MET A 36 -13.34 -8.18 0.77
C MET A 36 -13.65 -8.90 2.06
N TYR A 37 -13.27 -8.30 3.18
CA TYR A 37 -13.54 -8.80 4.51
C TYR A 37 -13.90 -7.62 5.41
N GLU A 38 -15.00 -7.77 6.15
CA GLU A 38 -15.50 -6.77 7.09
C GLU A 38 -15.41 -7.35 8.51
N PRO A 39 -14.29 -7.14 9.22
CA PRO A 39 -14.15 -7.58 10.61
C PRO A 39 -15.00 -6.74 11.55
N ASP A 40 -15.57 -7.37 12.58
CA ASP A 40 -16.02 -6.65 13.77
C ASP A 40 -14.80 -6.19 14.57
N VAL A 41 -14.67 -4.88 14.74
CA VAL A 41 -13.56 -4.22 15.43
C VAL A 41 -14.02 -3.48 16.69
N THR A 42 -15.24 -3.72 17.16
CA THR A 42 -15.83 -2.98 18.28
C THR A 42 -14.96 -3.05 19.53
N ASP A 43 -14.67 -4.27 20.00
CA ASP A 43 -13.83 -4.50 21.19
C ASP A 43 -12.40 -3.97 21.00
N PHE A 44 -11.86 -4.12 19.80
CA PHE A 44 -10.51 -3.68 19.45
C PHE A 44 -10.37 -2.15 19.54
N ILE A 45 -11.36 -1.42 19.02
CA ILE A 45 -11.38 0.04 19.05
C ILE A 45 -11.63 0.56 20.47
N ASP A 46 -12.49 -0.10 21.24
CA ASP A 46 -12.75 0.32 22.61
C ASP A 46 -11.54 0.12 23.51
N GLU A 47 -10.80 -0.97 23.35
CA GLU A 47 -9.54 -1.17 24.08
C GLU A 47 -8.48 -0.14 23.68
N PHE A 48 -8.36 0.18 22.39
CA PHE A 48 -7.47 1.24 21.93
C PHE A 48 -7.80 2.61 22.55
N LYS A 49 -9.09 2.97 22.67
CA LYS A 49 -9.51 4.22 23.33
C LYS A 49 -9.18 4.24 24.83
N LYS A 50 -9.32 3.10 25.52
CA LYS A 50 -8.94 2.98 26.94
C LYS A 50 -7.44 3.23 27.12
N LEU A 51 -6.60 2.53 26.35
CA LEU A 51 -5.15 2.70 26.39
C LEU A 51 -4.73 4.15 26.08
N LYS A 52 -5.40 4.80 25.14
CA LYS A 52 -5.12 6.20 24.80
C LYS A 52 -5.45 7.18 25.94
N THR A 53 -6.40 6.83 26.79
CA THR A 53 -6.76 7.62 27.98
C THR A 53 -5.78 7.38 29.13
N GLU A 54 -5.33 6.13 29.29
CA GLU A 54 -4.40 5.71 30.34
C GLU A 54 -2.97 6.21 30.09
N TYR A 55 -2.51 6.18 28.84
CA TYR A 55 -1.14 6.54 28.47
C TYR A 55 -1.08 7.84 27.68
N SER A 56 -0.54 8.90 28.29
CA SER A 56 -0.36 10.20 27.64
C SER A 56 0.55 10.15 26.39
N SER A 57 1.47 9.19 26.33
CA SER A 57 2.33 8.91 25.17
C SER A 57 1.55 8.47 23.93
N LEU A 58 0.38 7.84 24.11
CA LEU A 58 -0.46 7.34 23.01
C LEU A 58 -1.45 8.39 22.48
N LYS A 59 -1.46 9.60 23.04
CA LYS A 59 -2.42 10.67 22.70
C LYS A 59 -2.45 11.03 21.21
N ASN A 60 -1.31 10.97 20.53
CA ASN A 60 -1.20 11.29 19.10
C ASN A 60 -1.21 10.07 18.18
N VAL A 61 -1.34 8.86 18.74
CA VAL A 61 -1.43 7.64 17.94
C VAL A 61 -2.77 7.61 17.22
N SER A 62 -2.69 7.34 15.92
CA SER A 62 -3.84 7.23 15.02
C SER A 62 -4.20 5.76 14.79
N ILE A 63 -5.41 5.51 14.28
CA ILE A 63 -5.82 4.16 13.86
C ILE A 63 -4.87 3.64 12.77
N ASN A 64 -4.41 4.48 11.84
CA ASN A 64 -3.45 4.05 10.81
C ASN A 64 -2.15 3.51 11.43
N SER A 65 -1.63 4.16 12.48
CA SER A 65 -0.45 3.69 13.21
C SER A 65 -0.69 2.33 13.87
N LEU A 66 -1.88 2.12 14.44
CA LEU A 66 -2.29 0.83 15.00
C LEU A 66 -2.41 -0.25 13.92
N MET A 67 -2.99 0.08 12.76
CA MET A 67 -3.11 -0.84 11.63
C MET A 67 -1.76 -1.29 11.07
N LEU A 68 -0.75 -0.42 11.05
CA LEU A 68 0.61 -0.81 10.68
C LEU A 68 1.16 -1.93 11.56
N LYS A 69 0.85 -1.89 12.86
CA LYS A 69 1.24 -2.95 13.80
C LYS A 69 0.46 -4.23 13.56
N VAL A 70 -0.85 -4.14 13.30
CA VAL A 70 -1.68 -5.30 12.93
C VAL A 70 -1.15 -5.97 11.66
N PHE A 71 -0.78 -5.20 10.64
CA PHE A 71 -0.18 -5.74 9.42
C PHE A 71 1.18 -6.37 9.67
N SER A 72 2.03 -5.79 10.53
CA SER A 72 3.31 -6.40 10.88
C SER A 72 3.11 -7.77 11.55
N GLU A 73 2.23 -7.87 12.55
CA GLU A 73 1.95 -9.17 13.20
C GLU A 73 1.33 -10.18 12.22
N GLY A 74 0.45 -9.73 11.32
CA GLY A 74 -0.10 -10.59 10.26
C GLY A 74 0.95 -11.12 9.28
N LEU A 75 1.92 -10.28 8.89
CA LEU A 75 3.02 -10.68 8.00
C LEU A 75 4.02 -11.61 8.69
N LYS A 76 4.24 -11.46 10.01
CA LYS A 76 5.02 -12.42 10.80
C LYS A 76 4.35 -13.79 10.85
N PHE A 77 3.03 -13.82 10.98
CA PHE A 77 2.26 -15.06 10.95
C PHE A 77 2.24 -15.71 9.56
N ALA A 78 2.20 -14.90 8.49
CA ALA A 78 2.19 -15.36 7.10
C ALA A 78 3.36 -14.80 6.27
N PRO A 79 4.62 -15.24 6.48
CA PRO A 79 5.81 -14.66 5.84
C PRO A 79 5.79 -14.70 4.32
N LYS A 80 5.09 -15.68 3.72
CA LYS A 80 4.96 -15.78 2.25
C LYS A 80 4.38 -14.51 1.62
N LEU A 81 3.53 -13.77 2.34
CA LEU A 81 2.97 -12.50 1.87
C LEU A 81 4.02 -11.37 1.82
N ASN A 82 5.07 -11.45 2.64
CA ASN A 82 6.20 -10.53 2.61
C ASN A 82 7.30 -11.06 1.66
N SER A 83 7.00 -11.17 0.36
CA SER A 83 7.93 -11.72 -0.63
C SER A 83 7.97 -10.92 -1.94
N HIS A 84 9.09 -10.98 -2.64
CA HIS A 84 9.20 -10.57 -4.05
C HIS A 84 9.09 -11.77 -4.98
N ILE A 85 8.25 -11.65 -6.01
CA ILE A 85 8.08 -12.68 -7.04
C ILE A 85 8.76 -12.18 -8.31
N SER A 86 9.64 -12.99 -8.87
CA SER A 86 10.26 -12.77 -10.18
C SER A 86 9.88 -13.91 -11.10
N TYR A 87 9.45 -13.61 -12.32
CA TYR A 87 9.11 -14.63 -13.32
C TYR A 87 9.64 -14.22 -14.68
N ASN A 88 10.41 -15.12 -15.30
CA ASN A 88 10.94 -14.93 -16.65
C ASN A 88 10.05 -15.69 -17.65
N GLN A 89 9.27 -14.94 -18.43
CA GLN A 89 8.37 -15.52 -19.42
C GLN A 89 9.10 -16.29 -20.54
N SER A 90 10.34 -15.94 -20.85
CA SER A 90 11.11 -16.57 -21.94
C SER A 90 11.69 -17.93 -21.54
N THR A 91 12.15 -18.08 -20.30
CA THR A 91 12.73 -19.34 -19.79
C THR A 91 11.72 -20.19 -19.03
N GLY A 92 10.59 -19.61 -18.60
CA GLY A 92 9.58 -20.27 -17.77
C GLY A 92 9.98 -20.40 -16.29
N GLU A 93 11.10 -19.79 -15.89
CA GLU A 93 11.62 -19.88 -14.52
C GLU A 93 10.99 -18.79 -13.64
N GLY A 94 10.65 -19.17 -12.40
CA GLY A 94 10.13 -18.27 -11.39
C GLY A 94 10.84 -18.44 -10.05
N GLU A 95 11.00 -17.33 -9.33
CA GLU A 95 11.62 -17.29 -8.01
C GLU A 95 10.73 -16.47 -7.06
N ILE A 96 10.57 -16.97 -5.83
CA ILE A 96 9.92 -16.24 -4.73
C ILE A 96 10.96 -16.00 -3.63
N ARG A 97 11.24 -14.74 -3.34
CA ARG A 97 12.17 -14.32 -2.29
C ARG A 97 11.39 -13.80 -1.11
N THR A 98 11.27 -14.59 -0.05
CA THR A 98 10.65 -14.18 1.21
C THR A 98 11.60 -13.33 2.02
N ILE A 99 11.12 -12.19 2.48
CA ILE A 99 11.89 -11.15 3.16
C ILE A 99 11.54 -11.19 4.65
N LYS A 100 12.56 -11.08 5.50
CA LYS A 100 12.37 -11.10 6.96
C LYS A 100 11.95 -9.74 7.48
N GLU A 101 12.57 -8.68 6.97
CA GLU A 101 12.30 -7.31 7.35
C GLU A 101 10.94 -6.86 6.80
N ILE A 102 10.11 -6.30 7.68
CA ILE A 102 8.81 -5.77 7.31
C ILE A 102 8.96 -4.26 7.07
N ASN A 103 8.95 -3.88 5.81
CA ASN A 103 9.01 -2.48 5.38
C ASN A 103 7.69 -2.11 4.72
N VAL A 104 7.01 -1.08 5.23
CA VAL A 104 5.68 -0.69 4.74
C VAL A 104 5.77 0.64 4.00
N ASN A 105 5.27 0.64 2.78
CA ASN A 105 5.17 1.82 1.93
C ASN A 105 3.77 2.44 2.08
N MET A 106 3.70 3.65 2.63
CA MET A 106 2.44 4.35 2.89
C MET A 106 2.26 5.53 1.95
N PRO A 107 1.16 5.61 1.18
CA PRO A 107 0.85 6.77 0.36
C PRO A 107 0.49 7.97 1.24
N TRP A 108 1.03 9.14 0.88
CA TRP A 108 0.87 10.40 1.58
C TRP A 108 0.50 11.50 0.59
N ILE A 109 -0.51 12.30 0.92
CA ILE A 109 -0.89 13.48 0.14
C ILE A 109 -0.17 14.70 0.73
N LEU A 110 0.70 15.31 -0.08
CA LEU A 110 1.42 16.53 0.29
C LEU A 110 0.49 17.74 0.26
N PRO A 111 0.83 18.86 0.94
CA PRO A 111 0.06 20.11 0.86
C PRO A 111 -0.16 20.62 -0.58
N SER A 112 0.75 20.28 -1.49
CA SER A 112 0.65 20.55 -2.92
C SER A 112 -0.38 19.70 -3.69
N ARG A 113 -1.12 18.82 -2.98
CA ARG A 113 -2.02 17.79 -3.53
C ARG A 113 -1.34 16.72 -4.40
N LYS A 114 0.00 16.71 -4.44
CA LYS A 114 0.76 15.62 -5.04
C LYS A 114 0.81 14.43 -4.06
N MET A 115 0.84 13.22 -4.60
CA MET A 115 1.01 12.00 -3.82
C MET A 115 2.49 11.62 -3.77
N MET A 116 2.95 11.18 -2.60
CA MET A 116 4.27 10.59 -2.39
C MET A 116 4.09 9.31 -1.59
N THR A 117 4.90 8.29 -1.87
CA THR A 117 4.91 7.07 -1.04
C THR A 117 6.11 7.14 -0.11
N ILE A 118 5.87 7.00 1.20
CA ILE A 118 6.90 7.04 2.24
C ILE A 118 7.16 5.61 2.71
N SER A 119 8.42 5.21 2.76
CA SER A 119 8.84 3.90 3.29
C SER A 119 9.11 3.99 4.78
N ILE A 120 8.39 3.19 5.57
CA ILE A 120 8.66 2.98 6.98
C ILE A 120 9.39 1.65 7.10
N ASN A 121 10.62 1.70 7.58
CA ASN A 121 11.50 0.55 7.61
C ASN A 121 11.43 -0.16 8.96
N ASN A 122 11.57 -1.49 8.93
CA ASN A 122 11.67 -2.36 10.10
C ASN A 122 10.55 -2.14 11.12
N ILE A 123 9.30 -2.24 10.66
CA ILE A 123 8.15 -2.21 11.57
C ILE A 123 8.09 -3.55 12.30
N GLU A 124 8.51 -3.54 13.56
CA GLU A 124 8.33 -4.65 14.47
C GLU A 124 6.94 -4.70 15.04
#